data_AF-A0A9C8LX10-F1
#
_entry.id   AF-A0A9C8LX10-F1
#
_cell.length_a   1.000
_cell.length_b   1.000
_cell.length_c   1.000
_cell.angle_alpha   90.00
_cell.angle_beta   90.00
_cell.angle_gamma   90.00
#
_symmetry.space_group_name_H-M   'P 1'
#
loop_
_entity.id
_entity.type
_entity.pdbx_description
1 polymer ?
#
loop_
_entity_poly.entity_id
_entity_poly.type
_entity_poly.pdbx_seq_one_letter_code
_entity_poly.pdbx_strand_id
1 'polypeptide(L)'
;MKRKSLFILMLTALLFMSLNLPVLSSAEEPEPEVKTKIYTGEPKKDPILASSISWYIPGGGQFYSGKYLKGSIFLITEAGLFVTALGLVSNYSYDIGNGFLVDAKRDVSLKDKQLAWGLGTLLLGIHVYNIVDAYKTAKNFNHSIDSELQKNQLQYMYSERKDPFIAGLLSWKMPGLGQIYT
;
A
#
# COMPACT_ATOMS: atom_id res chain seq x y z
N MET A 1 25.33 28.67 -6.17
CA MET A 1 24.89 27.51 -5.34
C MET A 1 23.39 27.38 -5.08
N LYS A 2 22.51 28.35 -5.42
CA LYS A 2 21.07 28.29 -5.08
C LYS A 2 20.13 27.57 -6.07
N ARG A 3 20.57 27.25 -7.29
CA ARG A 3 19.70 26.67 -8.35
C ARG A 3 19.59 25.13 -8.32
N LYS A 4 20.54 24.45 -7.69
CA LYS A 4 20.62 22.98 -7.65
C LYS A 4 19.55 22.34 -6.72
N SER A 5 19.14 23.05 -5.67
CA SER A 5 18.05 22.62 -4.78
C SER A 5 16.67 22.76 -5.45
N LEU A 6 16.52 23.74 -6.35
CA LEU A 6 15.26 24.02 -7.04
C LEU A 6 14.84 22.88 -8.00
N PHE A 7 15.81 22.22 -8.62
CA PHE A 7 15.55 21.15 -9.59
C PHE A 7 15.09 19.86 -8.92
N ILE A 8 15.68 19.51 -7.77
CA ILE A 8 15.26 18.35 -6.96
C ILE A 8 13.87 18.60 -6.38
N LEU A 9 13.56 19.82 -5.94
CA LEU A 9 12.22 20.23 -5.51
C LEU A 9 11.18 20.22 -6.64
N MET A 10 11.56 20.56 -7.88
CA MET A 10 10.68 20.45 -9.04
C MET A 10 10.39 18.99 -9.41
N LEU A 11 11.41 18.12 -9.34
CA LEU A 11 11.26 16.70 -9.68
C LEU A 11 10.37 15.98 -8.66
N THR A 12 10.50 16.30 -7.37
CA THR A 12 9.63 15.77 -6.33
C THR A 12 8.21 16.35 -6.41
N ALA A 13 8.06 17.63 -6.78
CA ALA A 13 6.75 18.23 -7.01
C ALA A 13 6.01 17.64 -8.24
N LEU A 14 6.72 17.36 -9.34
CA LEU A 14 6.14 16.72 -10.53
C LEU A 14 5.66 15.29 -10.23
N LEU A 15 6.43 14.52 -9.46
CA LEU A 15 6.04 13.18 -8.99
C LEU A 15 4.82 13.20 -8.07
N PHE A 16 4.67 14.26 -7.27
CA PHE A 16 3.50 14.47 -6.40
C PHE A 16 2.25 14.90 -7.20
N MET A 17 2.42 15.63 -8.30
CA MET A 17 1.32 16.07 -9.17
C MET A 17 0.77 14.94 -10.05
N SER A 18 1.60 13.97 -10.44
CA SER A 18 1.16 12.80 -11.22
C SER A 18 0.29 11.79 -10.45
N LEU A 19 0.16 11.94 -9.13
CA LEU A 19 -0.68 11.09 -8.28
C LEU A 19 -2.14 11.57 -8.17
N ASN A 20 -2.49 12.69 -8.81
CA ASN A 20 -3.85 13.26 -8.82
C ASN A 20 -4.49 13.22 -10.22
N LEU A 21 -4.29 12.15 -11.01
CA LEU A 21 -5.07 11.99 -12.23
C LEU A 21 -6.54 11.78 -11.86
N PRO A 22 -7.47 12.70 -12.22
CA PRO A 22 -8.88 12.41 -12.09
C PRO A 22 -9.18 11.20 -12.97
N VAL A 23 -9.68 10.13 -12.37
CA VAL A 23 -10.18 8.96 -13.08
C VAL A 23 -11.20 9.45 -14.11
N LEU A 24 -10.95 9.17 -15.39
CA LEU A 24 -11.90 9.47 -16.46
C LEU A 24 -13.14 8.59 -16.21
N SER A 25 -14.16 9.19 -15.60
CA SER A 25 -15.45 8.56 -15.35
C SER A 25 -16.15 8.37 -16.69
N SER A 26 -16.12 7.15 -17.23
CA SER A 26 -17.00 6.76 -18.33
C SER A 26 -18.44 6.83 -17.81
N ALA A 27 -19.23 7.77 -18.33
CA ALA A 27 -20.64 7.90 -18.02
C ALA A 27 -21.42 6.78 -18.73
N GLU A 28 -21.92 5.82 -17.95
CA GLU A 28 -22.88 4.81 -18.38
C GLU A 28 -24.27 5.21 -17.82
N GLU A 29 -25.29 5.22 -18.69
CA GLU A 29 -26.65 5.66 -18.36
C GLU A 29 -27.34 4.71 -17.34
N PRO A 30 -28.26 5.22 -16.49
CA PRO A 30 -28.82 4.42 -15.40
C PRO A 30 -29.96 3.49 -15.84
N GLU A 31 -29.72 2.18 -15.80
CA GLU A 31 -30.79 1.17 -15.76
C GLU A 31 -31.52 1.15 -14.39
N PRO A 32 -32.81 0.78 -14.35
CA PRO A 32 -33.68 0.98 -13.20
C PRO A 32 -33.22 0.20 -11.95
N GLU A 33 -32.99 0.94 -10.86
CA GLU A 33 -32.48 0.48 -9.57
C GLU A 33 -33.37 -0.57 -8.88
N VAL A 34 -32.97 -1.84 -8.96
CA VAL A 34 -33.23 -2.79 -7.87
C VAL A 34 -32.30 -2.41 -6.72
N LYS A 35 -32.83 -1.73 -5.70
CA LYS A 35 -32.08 -1.37 -4.47
C LYS A 35 -31.80 -2.58 -3.58
N THR A 36 -31.09 -3.57 -4.11
CA THR A 36 -30.25 -4.42 -3.28
C THR A 36 -29.02 -3.60 -2.93
N LYS A 37 -28.88 -3.17 -1.67
CA LYS A 37 -27.57 -2.76 -1.13
C LYS A 37 -26.65 -3.99 -1.17
N ILE A 38 -26.11 -4.30 -2.34
CA ILE A 38 -24.98 -5.23 -2.42
C ILE A 38 -23.83 -4.47 -1.79
N TYR A 39 -23.48 -4.82 -0.56
CA TYR A 39 -22.24 -4.41 0.06
C TYR A 39 -21.10 -5.02 -0.76
N THR A 40 -20.71 -4.34 -1.84
CA THR A 40 -19.47 -4.62 -2.56
C THR A 40 -18.34 -4.12 -1.68
N GLY A 41 -17.98 -4.91 -0.66
CA GLY A 41 -16.77 -4.68 0.11
C GLY A 41 -15.54 -4.60 -0.81
N GLU A 42 -14.45 -3.99 -0.34
CA GLU A 42 -13.23 -3.91 -1.14
C GLU A 42 -12.83 -5.31 -1.65
N PRO A 43 -12.45 -5.45 -2.93
CA PRO A 43 -12.12 -6.75 -3.49
C PRO A 43 -10.84 -7.29 -2.84
N LYS A 44 -10.82 -8.61 -2.60
CA LYS A 44 -9.63 -9.31 -2.11
C LYS A 44 -8.45 -9.12 -3.07
N LYS A 45 -7.26 -9.04 -2.49
CA LYS A 45 -5.99 -8.85 -3.16
C LYS A 45 -5.29 -10.20 -3.36
N ASP A 46 -4.58 -10.38 -4.46
CA ASP A 46 -3.79 -11.59 -4.68
C ASP A 46 -2.41 -11.46 -3.99
N PRO A 47 -2.09 -12.33 -2.99
CA PRO A 47 -0.79 -12.30 -2.34
C PRO A 47 0.40 -12.59 -3.24
N ILE A 48 0.23 -13.43 -4.26
CA ILE A 48 1.31 -13.75 -5.21
C ILE A 48 1.61 -12.51 -6.05
N LEU A 49 0.57 -11.87 -6.59
CA LEU A 49 0.71 -10.61 -7.30
C LEU A 49 1.38 -9.53 -6.43
N ALA A 50 0.99 -9.40 -5.16
CA ALA A 50 1.63 -8.45 -4.24
C ALA A 50 3.14 -8.70 -4.11
N SER A 51 3.56 -9.95 -3.96
CA SER A 51 4.98 -10.32 -3.95
C SER A 51 5.68 -10.04 -5.27
N SER A 52 5.05 -10.35 -6.40
CA SER A 52 5.61 -10.06 -7.73
C SER A 52 5.82 -8.56 -7.94
N ILE A 53 4.89 -7.72 -7.49
CA ILE A 53 5.07 -6.26 -7.54
C ILE A 53 6.24 -5.84 -6.66
N SER A 54 6.36 -6.35 -5.42
CA SER A 54 7.49 -6.04 -4.53
C SER A 54 8.84 -6.53 -5.02
N TRP A 55 8.89 -7.54 -5.89
CA TRP A 55 10.11 -7.99 -6.55
C TRP A 55 10.67 -6.93 -7.51
N TYR A 56 9.79 -6.27 -8.28
CA TYR A 56 10.22 -5.24 -9.23
C TYR A 56 10.35 -3.86 -8.59
N ILE A 57 9.46 -3.54 -7.65
CA ILE A 57 9.37 -2.22 -7.03
C ILE A 57 9.40 -2.41 -5.51
N PRO A 58 10.47 -1.99 -4.82
CA PRO A 58 10.53 -2.01 -3.37
C PRO A 58 9.30 -1.37 -2.71
N GLY A 59 8.64 -2.07 -1.79
CA GLY A 59 7.40 -1.61 -1.15
C GLY A 59 6.13 -1.67 -2.01
N GLY A 60 6.21 -2.09 -3.28
CA GLY A 60 5.12 -2.05 -4.24
C GLY A 60 3.92 -2.94 -3.88
N GLY A 61 4.16 -4.14 -3.34
CA GLY A 61 3.08 -5.02 -2.86
C GLY A 61 2.35 -4.49 -1.63
N GLN A 62 3.03 -3.72 -0.78
CA GLN A 62 2.41 -3.02 0.34
C GLN A 62 1.53 -1.86 -0.16
N PHE A 63 1.94 -1.13 -1.20
CA PHE A 63 1.08 -0.14 -1.87
C PHE A 63 -0.16 -0.78 -2.48
N TYR A 64 0.00 -1.91 -3.17
CA TYR A 64 -1.12 -2.68 -3.73
C TYR A 64 -2.16 -3.09 -2.66
N SER A 65 -1.71 -3.35 -1.43
CA SER A 65 -2.55 -3.72 -0.29
C SER A 65 -3.00 -2.51 0.56
N GLY A 66 -2.81 -1.28 0.09
CA GLY A 66 -3.22 -0.04 0.78
C GLY A 66 -2.37 0.35 1.99
N LYS A 67 -1.22 -0.29 2.22
CA LYS A 67 -0.29 0.02 3.33
C LYS A 67 0.82 0.96 2.87
N TYR A 68 0.43 2.19 2.53
CA TYR A 68 1.32 3.20 1.95
C TYR A 68 2.55 3.52 2.80
N LEU A 69 2.37 3.77 4.10
CA LEU A 69 3.49 4.09 4.99
C LEU A 69 4.55 2.98 5.00
N LYS A 70 4.12 1.72 5.03
CA LYS A 70 5.01 0.57 5.02
C LYS A 70 5.74 0.42 3.69
N GLY A 71 5.01 0.59 2.58
CA GLY A 71 5.60 0.62 1.23
C GLY A 71 6.66 1.71 1.08
N SER A 72 6.36 2.93 1.55
CA SER A 72 7.30 4.06 1.51
C SER A 72 8.57 3.81 2.31
N ILE A 73 8.49 3.15 3.48
CA ILE A 73 9.67 2.78 4.26
C ILE A 73 10.58 1.86 3.47
N PHE A 74 10.04 0.77 2.88
CA PHE A 74 10.84 -0.14 2.05
C PHE A 74 11.47 0.58 0.86
N LEU A 75 10.68 1.40 0.15
CA LEU A 75 11.16 2.15 -1.01
C LEU A 75 12.33 3.08 -0.65
N ILE A 76 12.18 3.89 0.39
CA ILE A 76 13.21 4.85 0.83
C ILE A 76 14.45 4.11 1.33
N THR A 77 14.27 3.06 2.13
CA THR A 77 15.39 2.29 2.69
C THR A 77 16.17 1.58 1.60
N GLU A 78 15.52 0.85 0.69
CA GLU A 78 16.20 0.12 -0.38
C GLU A 78 16.85 1.09 -1.39
N ALA A 79 16.16 2.16 -1.79
CA ALA A 79 16.75 3.18 -2.66
C ALA A 79 17.96 3.86 -1.99
N GLY A 80 17.87 4.20 -0.71
CA GLY A 80 18.96 4.80 0.06
C GLY A 80 20.18 3.89 0.16
N LEU A 81 19.98 2.61 0.47
CA LEU A 81 21.06 1.61 0.50
C LEU A 81 21.71 1.44 -0.86
N PHE A 82 20.90 1.33 -1.92
CA PHE A 82 21.39 1.17 -3.28
C PHE A 82 22.23 2.37 -3.75
N VAL A 83 21.72 3.59 -3.58
CA VAL A 83 22.43 4.83 -3.95
C VAL A 83 23.72 4.98 -3.14
N THR A 84 23.69 4.65 -1.84
CA THR A 84 24.87 4.70 -0.97
C THR A 84 25.92 3.69 -1.43
N ALA A 85 25.53 2.44 -1.67
CA ALA A 85 26.42 1.38 -2.13
C ALA A 85 27.08 1.75 -3.48
N LEU A 86 26.28 2.23 -4.44
CA LEU A 86 26.81 2.68 -5.73
C LEU A 86 27.71 3.90 -5.60
N GLY A 87 27.39 4.86 -4.72
CA GLY A 87 28.19 6.08 -4.53
C GLY A 87 29.57 5.84 -3.92
N LEU A 88 29.77 4.70 -3.24
CA LEU A 88 31.10 4.28 -2.77
C LEU A 88 32.00 3.88 -3.94
N VAL A 89 31.45 3.20 -4.94
CA VAL A 89 32.21 2.60 -6.05
C VAL A 89 32.12 3.37 -7.37
N SER A 90 31.22 4.35 -7.48
CA SER A 90 30.93 5.09 -8.71
C SER A 90 31.02 6.60 -8.51
N ASN A 91 31.45 7.30 -9.55
CA ASN A 91 31.34 8.74 -9.66
C ASN A 91 30.08 9.08 -10.46
N TYR A 92 29.39 10.13 -10.02
CA TYR A 92 28.22 10.66 -10.70
C TYR A 92 28.56 12.03 -11.28
N SER A 93 28.38 12.17 -12.58
CA SER A 93 28.50 13.46 -13.26
C SER A 93 27.21 13.76 -14.02
N TYR A 94 26.86 15.03 -14.10
CA TYR A 94 25.73 15.49 -14.90
C TYR A 94 26.19 16.58 -15.84
N ASP A 95 26.00 16.35 -17.14
CA ASP A 95 26.30 17.28 -18.22
C ASP A 95 25.02 17.56 -19.02
N ILE A 96 24.76 18.83 -19.36
CA ILE A 96 23.57 19.25 -20.10
C ILE A 96 23.58 18.68 -21.54
N GLY A 97 24.74 18.33 -22.10
CA GLY A 97 24.86 17.70 -23.42
C GLY A 97 24.82 16.17 -23.41
N ASN A 98 25.37 15.54 -22.35
CA ASN A 98 25.56 14.08 -22.29
C ASN A 98 24.65 13.37 -21.26
N GLY A 99 23.87 14.13 -20.49
CA GLY A 99 22.95 13.60 -19.48
C GLY A 99 23.63 13.14 -18.19
N PHE A 100 23.03 12.16 -17.53
CA PHE A 100 23.53 11.56 -16.29
C PHE A 100 24.54 10.46 -16.61
N LEU A 101 25.79 10.67 -16.19
CA LEU A 101 26.89 9.74 -16.42
C LEU A 101 27.28 9.07 -15.11
N VAL A 102 27.42 7.75 -15.15
CA VAL A 102 27.87 6.92 -14.04
C VAL A 102 29.15 6.22 -14.46
N ASP A 103 30.27 6.61 -13.83
CA ASP A 103 31.57 6.03 -14.10
C ASP A 103 32.06 5.26 -12.89
N ALA A 104 32.61 4.06 -13.10
CA ALA A 104 33.29 3.35 -12.02
C ALA A 104 34.51 4.15 -11.56
N LYS A 105 34.66 4.34 -10.25
CA LYS A 105 35.87 4.94 -9.68
C LYS A 105 37.06 4.02 -9.98
N ARG A 106 38.14 4.59 -10.51
CA ARG A 106 39.37 3.84 -10.84
C ARG A 106 40.10 3.37 -9.59
N ASP A 107 40.20 4.22 -8.58
CA ASP A 107 40.90 3.95 -7.32
C ASP A 107 39.90 3.86 -6.15
N VAL A 108 39.17 2.75 -6.06
CA VAL A 108 38.30 2.48 -4.90
C VAL A 108 39.11 1.84 -3.78
N SER A 109 39.11 2.47 -2.60
CA SER A 109 39.72 1.92 -1.39
C SER A 109 39.16 0.55 -1.02
N LEU A 110 39.99 -0.34 -0.46
CA LEU A 110 39.53 -1.66 0.01
C LEU A 110 38.38 -1.55 1.01
N LYS A 111 38.40 -0.53 1.88
CA LYS A 111 37.36 -0.26 2.87
C LYS A 111 36.02 0.05 2.19
N ASP A 112 36.04 0.90 1.16
CA ASP A 112 34.83 1.28 0.42
C ASP A 112 34.25 0.09 -0.36
N LYS A 113 35.12 -0.77 -0.92
CA LYS A 113 34.68 -2.03 -1.56
C LYS A 113 34.00 -2.94 -0.56
N GLN A 114 34.61 -3.17 0.61
CA GLN A 114 34.03 -4.02 1.65
C GLN A 114 32.68 -3.46 2.14
N LEU A 115 32.60 -2.14 2.34
CA LEU A 115 31.38 -1.49 2.78
C LEU A 115 30.29 -1.56 1.71
N ALA A 116 30.63 -1.37 0.44
CA ALA A 116 29.69 -1.53 -0.68
C ALA A 116 29.14 -2.97 -0.76
N TRP A 117 29.99 -4.00 -0.62
CA TRP A 117 29.55 -5.39 -0.56
C TRP A 117 28.67 -5.69 0.66
N GLY A 118 29.01 -5.13 1.82
CA GLY A 118 28.19 -5.25 3.03
C GLY A 118 26.80 -4.63 2.84
N LEU A 119 26.73 -3.41 2.30
CA LEU A 119 25.46 -2.74 1.98
C LEU A 119 24.67 -3.49 0.91
N GLY A 120 25.33 -4.02 -0.12
CA GLY A 120 24.68 -4.83 -1.16
C GLY A 120 24.08 -6.13 -0.62
N THR A 121 24.79 -6.80 0.29
CA THR A 121 24.29 -8.00 0.97
C THR A 121 23.10 -7.68 1.88
N LEU A 122 23.18 -6.57 2.63
CA LEU A 122 22.08 -6.09 3.46
C LEU A 122 20.85 -5.72 2.62
N LEU A 123 21.06 -5.02 1.51
CA LEU A 123 20.01 -4.67 0.55
C LEU A 123 19.30 -5.92 0.04
N LEU A 124 20.04 -6.95 -0.37
CA LEU A 124 19.46 -8.21 -0.82
C LEU A 124 18.60 -8.88 0.28
N GLY A 125 19.09 -8.89 1.52
CA GLY A 125 18.34 -9.42 2.67
C GLY A 125 17.04 -8.67 2.93
N ILE A 126 17.10 -7.33 2.91
CA ILE A 126 15.92 -6.47 3.08
C ILE A 126 14.94 -6.66 1.92
N HIS A 127 15.43 -6.79 0.68
CA HIS A 127 14.61 -6.97 -0.50
C HIS A 127 13.80 -8.28 -0.43
N VAL A 128 14.45 -9.40 -0.07
CA VAL A 128 13.76 -10.68 0.15
C VAL A 128 12.71 -10.56 1.26
N TYR A 129 13.05 -9.88 2.35
CA TYR A 129 12.10 -9.64 3.44
C TYR A 129 10.88 -8.82 2.98
N ASN A 130 11.09 -7.75 2.21
CA ASN A 130 10.03 -6.91 1.62
C ASN A 130 9.07 -7.74 0.74
N ILE A 131 9.57 -8.65 -0.10
CA ILE A 131 8.75 -9.53 -0.94
C ILE A 131 7.85 -10.46 -0.11
N VAL A 132 8.41 -11.08 0.94
CA VAL A 132 7.67 -11.96 1.85
C VAL A 132 6.66 -11.16 2.67
N ASP A 133 7.04 -9.94 3.07
CA ASP A 133 6.19 -9.05 3.82
C ASP A 133 4.99 -8.56 2.98
N ALA A 134 5.18 -8.33 1.68
CA ALA A 134 4.11 -7.98 0.75
C ALA A 134 3.05 -9.09 0.66
N TYR A 135 3.48 -10.35 0.56
CA TYR A 135 2.59 -11.51 0.60
C TYR A 135 1.71 -11.50 1.86
N LYS A 136 2.35 -11.34 3.03
CA LYS A 136 1.66 -11.32 4.33
C LYS A 136 0.71 -10.14 4.44
N THR A 137 1.12 -8.98 3.92
CA THR A 137 0.31 -7.76 3.93
C THR A 137 -0.98 -7.95 3.12
N ALA A 138 -0.90 -8.54 1.93
CA ALA A 138 -2.07 -8.87 1.11
C ALA A 138 -2.99 -9.90 1.78
N LYS A 139 -2.43 -10.94 2.41
CA LYS A 139 -3.22 -11.90 3.20
C LYS A 139 -3.95 -11.23 4.36
N ASN A 140 -3.27 -10.37 5.11
CA ASN A 140 -3.87 -9.66 6.23
C ASN A 140 -4.99 -8.72 5.78
N PHE A 141 -4.82 -8.07 4.62
CA PHE A 141 -5.87 -7.26 4.00
C PHE A 141 -7.11 -8.09 3.64
N ASN A 142 -6.92 -9.29 3.09
CA ASN A 142 -8.05 -10.20 2.81
C ASN A 142 -8.76 -10.65 4.08
N HIS A 143 -7.99 -10.93 5.13
CA HIS A 143 -8.56 -11.28 6.44
C HIS A 143 -9.35 -10.13 7.07
N SER A 144 -8.92 -8.87 6.89
CA SER A 144 -9.71 -7.74 7.38
C SER A 144 -11.05 -7.63 6.64
N ILE A 145 -11.07 -7.83 5.32
CA ILE A 145 -12.32 -7.86 4.54
C ILE A 145 -13.26 -8.95 5.06
N ASP A 146 -12.76 -10.17 5.25
CA ASP A 146 -13.57 -11.28 5.78
C ASP A 146 -14.14 -10.96 7.17
N SER A 147 -13.35 -10.30 8.02
CA SER A 147 -13.79 -9.90 9.36
C SER A 147 -14.86 -8.81 9.33
N GLU A 148 -14.77 -7.87 8.38
CA GLU A 148 -15.76 -6.79 8.20
C GLU A 148 -17.07 -7.34 7.65
N LEU A 149 -17.01 -8.25 6.66
CA LEU A 149 -18.19 -8.92 6.13
C LEU A 149 -18.94 -9.69 7.22
N GLN A 150 -18.24 -10.44 8.06
CA GLN A 150 -18.85 -11.16 9.19
C GLN A 150 -19.50 -10.21 10.20
N LYS A 151 -18.83 -9.10 10.55
CA LYS A 151 -19.40 -8.08 11.46
C LYS A 151 -20.67 -7.46 10.88
N ASN A 152 -20.66 -7.11 9.59
CA ASN A 152 -21.82 -6.54 8.92
C ASN A 152 -23.00 -7.53 8.85
N GLN A 153 -22.73 -8.81 8.58
CA GLN A 153 -23.75 -9.86 8.61
C GLN A 153 -24.35 -10.03 10.02
N LEU A 154 -23.51 -10.05 11.07
CA LEU A 154 -23.98 -10.12 12.45
C LEU A 154 -24.83 -8.90 12.83
N GLN A 155 -24.42 -7.70 12.39
CA GLN A 155 -25.16 -6.47 12.62
C GLN A 155 -26.52 -6.49 11.90
N TYR A 156 -26.57 -7.00 10.67
CA TYR A 156 -27.82 -7.19 9.93
C TYR A 156 -28.76 -8.13 10.68
N MET A 157 -28.29 -9.32 11.06
CA MET A 157 -29.04 -10.30 11.85
C MET A 157 -29.51 -9.74 13.20
N TYR A 158 -28.72 -8.90 13.85
CA TYR A 158 -29.11 -8.23 15.08
C TYR A 158 -30.21 -7.17 14.85
N SER A 159 -30.10 -6.39 13.77
CA SER A 159 -31.10 -5.38 13.41
C SER A 159 -32.45 -5.98 13.01
N GLU A 160 -32.48 -7.08 12.26
CA GLU A 160 -33.72 -7.79 11.92
C GLU A 160 -34.36 -8.47 13.14
N ARG A 161 -33.56 -8.94 14.11
CA ARG A 161 -34.08 -9.57 15.32
C ARG A 161 -34.80 -8.58 16.24
N LYS A 162 -34.50 -7.28 16.17
CA LYS A 162 -35.23 -6.21 16.87
C LYS A 162 -36.54 -5.87 16.15
N ASP A 163 -37.39 -6.86 15.91
CA ASP A 163 -38.71 -6.62 15.35
C ASP A 163 -39.56 -5.86 16.40
N PRO A 164 -39.95 -4.59 16.15
CA PRO A 164 -40.80 -3.82 17.06
C PRO A 164 -42.17 -4.48 17.28
N PHE A 165 -42.66 -5.32 16.35
CA PHE A 165 -43.86 -6.13 16.55
C PHE A 165 -43.62 -7.30 17.49
N ILE A 166 -42.49 -8.01 17.43
CA ILE A 166 -42.17 -9.07 18.41
C ILE A 166 -41.92 -8.45 19.79
N ALA A 167 -41.19 -7.33 19.85
CA ALA A 167 -41.00 -6.58 21.08
C ALA A 167 -42.34 -6.09 21.67
N GLY A 168 -43.24 -5.58 20.81
CA GLY A 168 -44.59 -5.18 21.19
C GLY A 168 -45.48 -6.34 21.65
N LEU A 169 -45.45 -7.47 20.93
CA LEU A 169 -46.21 -8.69 21.25
C LEU A 169 -45.73 -9.32 22.56
N LEU A 170 -44.41 -9.39 22.78
CA LEU A 170 -43.81 -9.90 24.02
C LEU A 170 -44.12 -8.98 25.20
N SER A 171 -44.06 -7.65 25.00
CA SER A 171 -44.44 -6.66 26.02
C SER A 171 -45.93 -6.78 26.40
N TRP A 172 -46.81 -7.04 25.43
CA TRP A 172 -48.24 -7.25 25.68
C TRP A 172 -48.55 -8.53 26.44
N LYS A 173 -47.87 -9.64 26.12
CA LYS A 173 -48.07 -10.92 26.82
C LYS A 173 -47.38 -10.99 28.18
N MET A 174 -46.24 -10.32 28.35
CA MET A 174 -45.43 -10.37 29.56
C MET A 174 -44.79 -8.99 29.84
N PRO A 175 -45.41 -8.17 30.72
CA PRO A 175 -44.90 -6.86 31.06
C PRO A 175 -43.48 -6.96 31.64
N GLY A 176 -42.52 -6.24 31.05
CA GLY A 176 -41.10 -6.21 31.46
C GLY A 176 -40.13 -6.94 30.52
N LEU A 177 -40.60 -7.89 29.71
CA LEU A 177 -39.75 -8.61 28.74
C LEU A 177 -39.36 -7.75 27.52
N GLY A 178 -40.15 -6.73 27.20
CA GLY A 178 -39.85 -5.79 26.11
C GLY A 178 -38.57 -4.98 26.34
N GLN A 179 -38.24 -4.65 27.60
CA GLN A 179 -37.04 -3.87 27.94
C GLN A 179 -35.73 -4.65 27.74
N ILE A 180 -35.80 -5.98 27.70
CA ILE A 180 -34.64 -6.87 27.47
C ILE A 180 -34.40 -7.07 25.95
N TYR A 181 -35.36 -6.66 25.12
CA TYR A 181 -35.36 -6.83 23.65
C TYR A 181 -35.04 -5.52 22.88
N THR A 182 -35.26 -4.35 23.49
CA THR A 182 -34.80 -3.03 22.98
C THR A 182 -33.31 -2.82 23.19
#